data_AF-A0A521QE04-F1
#
_entry.id   AF-A0A521QE04-F1
#
_cell.length_a   1.000
_cell.length_b   1.000
_cell.length_c   1.000
_cell.angle_alpha   90.00
_cell.angle_beta   90.00
_cell.angle_gamma   90.00
#
_symmetry.space_group_name_H-M   'P 1'
#
loop_
_entity.id
_entity.type
_entity.pdbx_description
1 polymer ?
#
loop_
_entity_poly.entity_id
_entity_poly.type
_entity_poly.pdbx_seq_one_letter_code
_entity_poly.pdbx_strand_id
1 'polypeptide(L)'
;MNEYEPLPDQLPDASAYHAVRELHYGRIDWLAEHIRCSNFQVHPEVARKLLAMIEGTDSNCFFEIRLARRSDMPPRAQDPQLSEIRDAEMAIEVARLGGFRRGHLKRACHKVAEAYGLKADYVERQVRSHRDMAIQAIEAEELQQAYERGEVDFLGRPKSP
;
A
#
# COMPACT_ATOMS: atom_id res chain seq x y z
N MET A 1 12.79 -51.27 3.38
CA MET A 1 12.50 -50.72 4.72
C MET A 1 11.66 -49.49 4.48
N ASN A 2 10.40 -49.52 4.90
CA ASN A 2 9.49 -48.38 4.75
C ASN A 2 9.94 -47.28 5.71
N GLU A 3 10.26 -46.12 5.16
CA GLU A 3 10.45 -44.90 5.92
C GLU A 3 9.10 -44.57 6.58
N TYR A 4 9.08 -44.61 7.90
CA TYR A 4 7.93 -44.18 8.70
C TYR A 4 7.84 -42.65 8.56
N GLU A 5 6.97 -42.16 7.68
CA GLU A 5 6.53 -40.77 7.78
C GLU A 5 5.80 -40.60 9.12
N PRO A 6 6.27 -39.70 10.00
CA PRO A 6 5.61 -39.50 11.29
C PRO A 6 4.19 -38.97 11.07
N LEU A 7 3.24 -39.52 11.81
CA LEU A 7 1.86 -39.00 11.83
C LEU A 7 1.87 -37.52 12.22
N PRO A 8 1.08 -36.66 11.56
CA PRO A 8 1.13 -35.20 11.71
C PRO A 8 0.87 -34.69 13.14
N ASP A 9 0.30 -35.53 14.01
CA ASP A 9 -0.03 -35.22 15.41
C ASP A 9 1.19 -35.24 16.35
N GLN A 10 2.39 -35.61 15.85
CA GLN A 10 3.62 -35.74 16.67
C GLN A 10 4.66 -34.62 16.41
N LEU A 11 4.36 -33.66 15.55
CA LEU A 11 5.25 -32.52 15.32
C LEU A 11 4.97 -31.39 16.32
N PRO A 12 6.00 -30.70 16.84
CA PRO A 12 5.86 -29.60 17.82
C PRO A 12 5.02 -28.39 17.35
N ASP A 13 4.45 -28.42 16.14
CA ASP A 13 3.62 -27.36 15.57
C ASP A 13 2.42 -27.90 14.76
N ALA A 14 1.87 -29.07 15.14
CA ALA A 14 0.73 -29.68 14.44
C ALA A 14 -0.46 -28.70 14.27
N SER A 15 -0.73 -27.86 15.29
CA SER A 15 -1.78 -26.83 15.22
C SER A 15 -1.50 -25.75 14.17
N ALA A 16 -0.23 -25.37 13.96
CA ALA A 16 0.17 -24.42 12.93
C ALA A 16 0.00 -25.01 11.53
N TYR A 17 0.39 -26.27 11.34
CA TYR A 17 0.21 -26.99 10.09
C TYR A 17 -1.28 -27.10 9.72
N HIS A 18 -2.14 -27.49 10.68
CA HIS A 18 -3.58 -27.53 10.48
C HIS A 18 -4.16 -26.15 10.17
N ALA A 19 -3.71 -25.10 10.87
CA ALA A 19 -4.13 -23.74 10.57
C ALA A 19 -3.79 -23.31 9.14
N VAL A 20 -2.56 -23.55 8.66
CA VAL A 20 -2.14 -23.23 7.27
C VAL A 20 -2.99 -23.99 6.25
N ARG A 21 -3.21 -25.30 6.47
CA ARG A 21 -3.99 -26.15 5.56
C ARG A 21 -5.44 -25.72 5.48
N GLU A 22 -6.06 -25.37 6.60
CA GLU A 22 -7.48 -25.04 6.67
C GLU A 22 -7.75 -23.59 6.24
N LEU A 23 -6.78 -22.68 6.44
CA LEU A 23 -6.81 -21.32 5.88
C LEU A 23 -6.93 -21.31 4.36
N HIS A 24 -6.26 -22.24 3.68
CA HIS A 24 -6.38 -22.41 2.23
C HIS A 24 -7.83 -22.71 1.79
N TYR A 25 -8.62 -23.35 2.64
CA TYR A 25 -10.05 -23.63 2.44
C TYR A 25 -10.98 -22.59 3.08
N GLY A 26 -10.46 -21.46 3.56
CA GLY A 26 -11.24 -20.39 4.20
C GLY A 26 -11.79 -20.75 5.58
N ARG A 27 -11.31 -21.84 6.20
CA ARG A 27 -11.76 -22.29 7.53
C ARG A 27 -10.86 -21.70 8.61
N ILE A 28 -11.41 -20.76 9.37
CA ILE A 28 -10.67 -20.00 10.39
C ILE A 28 -10.64 -20.66 11.77
N ASP A 29 -11.42 -21.73 11.99
CA ASP A 29 -11.55 -22.37 13.30
C ASP A 29 -10.21 -22.92 13.81
N TRP A 30 -9.40 -23.49 12.92
CA TRP A 30 -8.07 -24.00 13.22
C TRP A 30 -7.04 -22.90 13.47
N LEU A 31 -7.18 -21.75 12.80
CA LEU A 31 -6.39 -20.56 13.14
C LEU A 31 -6.71 -20.09 14.56
N ALA A 32 -8.00 -20.02 14.90
CA ALA A 32 -8.43 -19.60 16.23
C ALA A 32 -7.94 -20.58 17.30
N GLU A 33 -7.99 -21.89 17.03
CA GLU A 33 -7.45 -22.92 17.93
C GLU A 33 -5.93 -22.78 18.10
N HIS A 34 -5.18 -22.59 17.01
CA HIS A 34 -3.75 -22.35 17.08
C HIS A 34 -3.41 -21.15 17.97
N ILE A 35 -4.09 -20.01 17.77
CA ILE A 35 -3.89 -18.79 18.59
C ILE A 35 -4.18 -19.07 20.08
N ARG A 36 -5.23 -19.83 20.40
CA ARG A 36 -5.56 -20.21 21.79
C ARG A 36 -4.48 -21.09 22.41
N CYS A 37 -4.03 -22.12 21.70
CA CYS A 37 -3.02 -23.06 22.18
C CYS A 37 -1.62 -22.43 22.30
N SER A 38 -1.33 -21.41 21.50
CA SER A 38 -0.01 -20.77 21.41
C SER A 38 0.10 -19.45 22.19
N ASN A 39 -0.72 -19.24 23.23
CA ASN A 39 -0.71 -18.00 24.04
C ASN A 39 -0.81 -16.71 23.19
N PHE A 40 -1.66 -16.74 22.16
CA PHE A 40 -1.84 -15.66 21.19
C PHE A 40 -0.62 -15.36 20.30
N GLN A 41 0.42 -16.19 20.34
CA GLN A 41 1.51 -16.13 19.37
C GLN A 41 1.09 -16.83 18.08
N VAL A 42 1.36 -16.21 16.94
CA VAL A 42 1.08 -16.79 15.62
C VAL A 42 2.38 -17.38 15.08
N HIS A 43 2.37 -18.67 14.76
CA HIS A 43 3.52 -19.33 14.18
C HIS A 43 3.93 -18.66 12.84
N PRO A 44 5.23 -18.52 12.53
CA PRO A 44 5.69 -17.82 11.32
C PRO A 44 5.07 -18.33 10.01
N GLU A 45 4.82 -19.63 9.90
CA GLU A 45 4.20 -20.22 8.70
C GLU A 45 2.74 -19.78 8.51
N VAL A 46 1.98 -19.72 9.61
CA VAL A 46 0.60 -19.22 9.63
C VAL A 46 0.60 -17.74 9.26
N ALA A 47 1.53 -16.96 9.80
CA ALA A 47 1.69 -15.55 9.47
C ALA A 47 2.00 -15.31 7.99
N ARG A 48 2.94 -16.08 7.40
CA ARG A 48 3.24 -16.00 5.96
C ARG A 48 2.03 -16.32 5.10
N LYS A 49 1.27 -17.36 5.47
CA LYS A 49 0.05 -17.75 4.75
C LYS A 49 -1.01 -16.65 4.79
N LEU A 50 -1.24 -16.05 5.96
CA LEU A 50 -2.17 -14.93 6.13
C LEU A 50 -1.76 -13.72 5.29
N LEU A 51 -0.47 -13.35 5.30
CA LEU A 51 0.05 -12.25 4.49
C LEU A 51 -0.15 -12.52 3.00
N ALA A 52 0.20 -13.72 2.53
CA ALA A 52 0.05 -14.07 1.11
C ALA A 52 -1.43 -14.08 0.66
N MET A 53 -2.36 -14.42 1.56
CA MET A 53 -3.80 -14.32 1.30
C MET A 53 -4.33 -12.88 1.28
N ILE A 54 -3.77 -11.98 2.11
CA ILE A 54 -4.13 -10.56 2.13
C ILE A 54 -3.58 -9.84 0.89
N GLU A 55 -2.34 -10.16 0.51
CA GLU A 55 -1.65 -9.56 -0.64
C GLU A 55 -2.11 -10.16 -1.99
N GLY A 56 -2.82 -11.29 -1.96
CA GLY A 56 -3.25 -12.01 -3.16
C GLY A 56 -2.10 -12.65 -3.95
N THR A 57 -0.97 -12.92 -3.28
CA THR A 57 0.25 -13.46 -3.91
C THR A 57 0.28 -14.98 -3.96
N ASP A 58 -0.56 -15.66 -3.18
CA ASP A 58 -0.66 -17.12 -3.17
C ASP A 58 -1.73 -17.62 -4.15
N SER A 59 -1.29 -18.16 -5.29
CA SER A 59 -2.15 -18.75 -6.32
C SER A 59 -2.90 -20.00 -5.87
N ASN A 60 -2.49 -20.61 -4.76
CA ASN A 60 -3.15 -21.79 -4.25
C ASN A 60 -4.37 -21.45 -3.38
N CYS A 61 -4.60 -20.21 -2.97
CA CYS A 61 -5.74 -19.92 -2.08
C CYS A 61 -7.07 -19.84 -2.84
N PHE A 62 -8.05 -20.66 -2.43
CA PHE A 62 -9.41 -20.62 -3.00
C PHE A 62 -10.26 -19.44 -2.49
N PHE A 63 -9.80 -18.78 -1.44
CA PHE A 63 -10.51 -17.68 -0.77
C PHE A 63 -9.60 -16.47 -0.58
N GLU A 64 -10.21 -15.30 -0.64
CA GLU A 64 -9.55 -14.01 -0.43
C GLU A 64 -9.98 -13.44 0.94
N ILE A 65 -9.02 -12.95 1.72
CA ILE A 65 -9.34 -12.25 2.98
C ILE A 65 -9.67 -10.80 2.63
N ARG A 66 -10.95 -10.43 2.70
CA ARG A 66 -11.39 -9.05 2.53
C ARG A 66 -11.65 -8.39 3.87
N LEU A 67 -10.94 -7.30 4.13
CA LEU A 67 -11.19 -6.45 5.28
C LEU A 67 -12.43 -5.60 5.01
N ALA A 68 -13.58 -6.01 5.55
CA ALA A 68 -14.82 -5.26 5.47
C ALA A 68 -15.12 -4.58 6.81
N ARG A 69 -15.32 -3.25 6.76
CA ARG A 69 -15.82 -2.49 7.90
C ARG A 69 -17.31 -2.79 8.10
N ARG A 70 -17.73 -3.12 9.32
CA ARG A 70 -19.17 -3.25 9.61
C ARG A 70 -19.90 -1.92 9.35
N SER A 71 -21.07 -2.00 8.74
CA SER A 71 -21.88 -0.85 8.31
C SER A 71 -22.46 -0.04 9.48
N ASP A 72 -22.58 -0.63 10.67
CA ASP A 72 -23.13 -0.02 11.88
C ASP A 72 -22.12 0.81 12.67
N MET A 73 -20.84 0.80 12.29
CA MET A 73 -19.83 1.57 13.00
C MET A 73 -19.80 3.05 12.55
N PRO A 74 -19.65 4.01 13.49
CA PRO A 74 -19.60 5.45 13.17
C PRO A 74 -18.43 5.75 12.23
N PRO A 75 -18.54 6.60 11.19
CA PRO A 75 -17.52 6.76 10.16
C PRO A 75 -16.11 6.87 10.75
N ARG A 76 -15.15 6.14 10.16
CA ARG A 76 -13.76 6.12 10.65
C ARG A 76 -13.29 7.57 10.79
N ALA A 77 -12.83 7.94 11.99
CA ALA A 77 -12.14 9.21 12.17
C ALA A 77 -10.99 9.25 11.16
N GLN A 78 -11.08 10.16 10.20
CA GLN A 78 -9.99 10.36 9.26
C GLN A 78 -8.87 11.02 10.04
N ASP A 79 -7.69 10.40 10.02
CA ASP A 79 -6.51 11.01 10.58
C ASP A 79 -6.20 12.28 9.75
N PRO A 80 -6.21 13.47 10.36
CA PRO A 80 -5.92 14.70 9.65
C PRO A 80 -4.52 14.67 9.00
N GLN A 81 -3.54 14.04 9.66
CA GLN A 81 -2.17 13.96 9.13
C GLN A 81 -2.10 13.09 7.88
N LEU A 82 -2.78 11.94 7.87
CA LEU A 82 -2.82 11.06 6.69
C LEU A 82 -3.56 11.72 5.52
N SER A 83 -4.58 12.53 5.83
CA SER A 83 -5.31 13.28 4.80
C SER A 83 -4.43 14.37 4.19
N GLU A 84 -3.68 15.10 5.02
CA GLU A 84 -2.73 16.12 4.59
C GLU A 84 -1.61 15.53 3.71
N ILE A 85 -1.05 14.38 4.10
CA ILE A 85 -0.02 13.68 3.33
C ILE A 85 -0.57 13.28 1.96
N ARG A 86 -1.76 12.66 1.92
CA ARG A 86 -2.40 12.27 0.67
C ARG A 86 -2.66 13.47 -0.24
N ASP A 87 -3.14 14.58 0.34
CA ASP A 87 -3.47 15.79 -0.41
C ASP A 87 -2.21 16.48 -0.96
N ALA A 88 -1.10 16.43 -0.20
CA ALA A 88 0.23 16.83 -0.66
C ALA A 88 0.74 15.94 -1.81
N GLU A 89 0.64 14.61 -1.69
CA GLU A 89 1.04 13.66 -2.75
C GLU A 89 0.26 13.88 -4.04
N MET A 90 -1.08 14.04 -3.95
CA MET A 90 -1.91 14.37 -5.10
C MET A 90 -1.48 15.69 -5.76
N ALA A 91 -1.06 16.69 -4.98
CA ALA A 91 -0.57 17.94 -5.53
C ALA A 91 0.73 17.75 -6.32
N ILE A 92 1.65 16.92 -5.85
CA ILE A 92 2.88 16.56 -6.58
C ILE A 92 2.53 15.89 -7.91
N GLU A 93 1.59 14.95 -7.93
CA GLU A 93 1.14 14.32 -9.18
C GLU A 93 0.50 15.31 -10.15
N VAL A 94 -0.35 16.21 -9.65
CA VAL A 94 -0.91 17.31 -10.44
C VAL A 94 0.23 18.17 -11.03
N ALA A 95 1.28 18.45 -10.25
CA ALA A 95 2.45 19.20 -10.71
C ALA A 95 3.24 18.46 -11.80
N ARG A 96 3.48 17.14 -11.66
CA ARG A 96 4.12 16.28 -12.68
C ARG A 96 3.39 16.34 -14.02
N LEU A 97 2.06 16.42 -13.99
CA LEU A 97 1.22 16.58 -15.18
C LEU A 97 1.21 18.00 -15.75
N GLY A 98 1.95 18.94 -15.15
CA GLY A 98 1.96 20.36 -15.51
C GLY A 98 0.68 21.09 -15.10
N GLY A 99 -0.10 20.55 -14.16
CA GLY A 99 -1.40 21.08 -13.74
C GLY A 99 -1.34 22.50 -13.19
N PHE A 100 -0.24 22.90 -12.53
CA PHE A 100 -0.09 24.27 -12.03
C PHE A 100 0.39 25.29 -13.07
N ARG A 101 0.55 24.88 -14.34
CA ARG A 101 0.73 25.80 -15.47
C ARG A 101 -0.61 26.41 -15.88
N ARG A 102 -0.57 27.62 -16.43
CA ARG A 102 -1.77 28.39 -16.81
C ARG A 102 -2.68 27.57 -17.73
N GLY A 103 -3.92 27.32 -17.29
CA GLY A 103 -4.94 26.64 -18.08
C GLY A 103 -4.91 25.10 -18.05
N HIS A 104 -3.98 24.47 -17.33
CA HIS A 104 -3.83 23.01 -17.31
C HIS A 104 -4.40 22.32 -16.06
N LEU A 105 -4.72 23.07 -15.00
CA LEU A 105 -5.10 22.55 -13.70
C LEU A 105 -6.28 21.57 -13.76
N LYS A 106 -7.40 21.99 -14.36
CA LYS A 106 -8.60 21.14 -14.46
C LYS A 106 -8.32 19.81 -15.13
N ARG A 107 -7.55 19.82 -16.23
CA ARG A 107 -7.21 18.60 -16.98
C ARG A 107 -6.32 17.67 -16.14
N ALA A 108 -5.36 18.21 -15.41
CA ALA A 108 -4.50 17.42 -14.53
C ALA A 108 -5.28 16.84 -13.34
N CYS A 109 -6.11 17.65 -12.67
CA CYS A 109 -6.96 17.20 -11.57
C CYS A 109 -7.95 16.11 -12.01
N HIS A 110 -8.48 16.16 -13.23
CA HIS A 110 -9.33 15.10 -13.76
C HIS A 110 -8.60 13.76 -13.87
N LYS A 111 -7.36 13.77 -14.41
CA LYS A 111 -6.55 12.55 -14.55
C LYS A 111 -6.18 11.95 -13.21
N VAL A 112 -5.77 12.79 -12.26
CA VAL A 112 -5.45 12.35 -10.89
C VAL A 112 -6.71 11.83 -10.20
N ALA A 113 -7.84 12.54 -10.31
CA ALA A 113 -9.10 12.10 -9.71
C ALA A 113 -9.56 10.72 -10.22
N GLU A 114 -9.38 10.42 -11.51
CA GLU A 114 -9.69 9.12 -12.09
C GLU A 114 -8.83 8.00 -11.49
N ALA A 115 -7.52 8.22 -11.31
CA ALA A 115 -6.61 7.24 -10.71
C ALA A 115 -6.96 6.91 -9.25
N TYR A 116 -7.44 7.89 -8.48
CA TYR A 116 -7.80 7.73 -7.07
C TYR A 116 -9.28 7.41 -6.83
N GLY A 117 -10.12 7.35 -7.88
CA GLY A 117 -11.57 7.18 -7.74
C GLY A 117 -12.26 8.34 -7.01
N LEU A 118 -11.72 9.55 -7.13
CA LEU A 118 -12.20 10.78 -6.47
C LEU A 118 -12.94 11.70 -7.46
N LYS A 119 -13.57 12.75 -6.94
CA LYS A 119 -14.16 13.82 -7.77
C LYS A 119 -13.09 14.85 -8.14
N ALA A 120 -13.06 15.28 -9.40
CA ALA A 120 -12.10 16.29 -9.86
C ALA A 120 -12.18 17.61 -9.08
N ASP A 121 -13.39 18.10 -8.79
CA ASP A 121 -13.62 19.31 -7.99
C ASP A 121 -13.14 19.18 -6.54
N TYR A 122 -13.09 17.96 -6.01
CA TYR A 122 -12.50 17.70 -4.69
C TYR A 122 -10.99 17.82 -4.76
N VAL A 123 -10.35 17.14 -5.71
CA VAL A 123 -8.89 17.20 -5.93
C VAL A 123 -8.45 18.64 -6.16
N GLU A 124 -9.12 19.38 -7.05
CA GLU A 124 -8.79 20.78 -7.36
C GLU A 124 -8.78 21.67 -6.10
N ARG A 125 -9.68 21.42 -5.14
CA ARG A 125 -9.76 22.19 -3.90
C ARG A 125 -8.62 21.86 -2.95
N GLN A 126 -8.31 20.57 -2.79
CA GLN A 126 -7.28 20.13 -1.84
C GLN A 126 -5.87 20.48 -2.33
N VAL A 127 -5.56 20.25 -3.61
CA VAL A 127 -4.19 20.44 -4.11
C VAL A 127 -3.75 21.91 -4.17
N ARG A 128 -4.69 22.88 -4.11
CA ARG A 128 -4.39 24.31 -4.22
C ARG A 128 -3.55 24.84 -3.06
N SER A 129 -3.78 24.37 -1.83
CA SER A 129 -2.97 24.75 -0.66
C SER A 129 -1.53 24.26 -0.75
N HIS A 130 -1.31 23.19 -1.51
CA HIS A 130 -0.01 22.51 -1.67
C HIS A 130 0.74 22.91 -2.93
N ARG A 131 0.25 23.89 -3.70
CA ARG A 131 0.81 24.27 -5.02
C ARG A 131 2.30 24.57 -4.97
N ASP A 132 2.73 25.45 -4.08
CA ASP A 132 4.10 25.95 -4.10
C ASP A 132 5.09 24.85 -3.66
N MET A 133 4.70 24.04 -2.67
CA MET A 133 5.44 22.84 -2.27
C MET A 133 5.56 21.84 -3.41
N ALA A 134 4.46 21.56 -4.12
CA ALA A 134 4.47 20.62 -5.23
C ALA A 134 5.35 21.11 -6.40
N ILE A 135 5.34 22.41 -6.72
CA ILE A 135 6.22 22.99 -7.74
C ILE A 135 7.69 22.83 -7.34
N GLN A 136 8.03 23.16 -6.09
CA GLN A 136 9.40 23.01 -5.58
C GLN A 136 9.88 21.56 -5.60
N ALA A 137 9.00 20.61 -5.28
CA ALA A 137 9.31 19.19 -5.34
C ALA A 137 9.67 18.74 -6.77
N ILE A 138 8.92 19.20 -7.78
CA ILE A 138 9.22 18.89 -9.18
C ILE A 138 10.50 19.57 -9.66
N GLU A 139 10.75 20.82 -9.27
CA GLU A 139 12.00 21.51 -9.60
C GLU A 139 13.22 20.78 -9.00
N ALA A 140 13.10 20.28 -7.76
CA ALA A 140 14.13 19.48 -7.13
C ALA A 140 14.34 18.11 -7.82
N GLU A 141 13.25 17.43 -8.22
CA GLU A 141 13.31 16.19 -9.01
C GLU A 141 14.02 16.41 -10.36
N GLU A 142 13.64 17.47 -11.10
CA GLU A 142 14.24 17.82 -12.39
C GLU A 142 15.73 18.17 -12.25
N LEU A 143 16.11 18.88 -11.19
CA LEU A 143 17.50 19.24 -10.91
C LEU A 143 18.35 18.00 -10.58
N GLN A 144 17.82 17.09 -9.76
CA GLN A 144 18.48 15.84 -9.41
C GLN A 144 18.71 14.98 -10.67
N GLN A 145 17.71 14.88 -11.55
CA GLN A 145 17.85 14.16 -12.81
C GLN A 145 18.87 14.81 -13.75
N ALA A 146 18.93 16.15 -13.81
CA ALA A 146 19.93 16.87 -14.60
C ALA A 146 21.35 16.62 -14.06
N TYR A 147 21.51 16.54 -12.73
CA TYR A 147 22.78 16.21 -12.09
C TYR A 147 23.23 14.78 -12.45
N GLU A 148 22.32 13.82 -12.40
CA GLU A 148 22.57 12.42 -12.76
C GLU A 148 22.94 12.24 -14.24
N ARG A 149 22.36 13.05 -15.14
CA ARG A 149 22.76 13.13 -16.56
C ARG A 149 24.09 13.86 -16.78
N GLY A 150 24.64 14.50 -15.74
CA GLY A 150 25.88 15.26 -15.81
C GLY A 150 25.74 16.65 -16.45
N GLU A 151 24.52 17.16 -16.62
CA GLU A 151 24.23 18.48 -17.21
C GLU A 151 24.54 19.63 -16.24
N VAL A 152 24.38 19.38 -14.93
CA VAL A 152 24.61 20.37 -13.87
C VAL A 152 25.59 19.86 -12.81
N ASP A 153 26.20 20.78 -12.06
CA ASP A 153 27.02 20.48 -10.89
C ASP A 153 26.17 20.21 -9.63
N PHE A 154 26.82 19.91 -8.51
CA PHE A 154 26.14 19.63 -7.24
C PHE A 154 25.38 20.84 -6.65
N LEU A 155 25.63 22.04 -7.18
CA LEU A 155 24.94 23.29 -6.83
C LEU A 155 23.83 23.64 -7.83
N GLY A 156 23.57 22.79 -8.82
CA GLY A 156 22.56 23.03 -9.85
C GLY A 156 22.98 23.99 -10.96
N ARG A 157 24.29 24.29 -11.10
CA ARG A 157 24.80 25.17 -12.16
C ARG A 157 25.12 24.34 -13.42
N PRO A 158 24.84 24.85 -14.63
CA PRO A 158 25.21 24.14 -15.85
C PRO A 158 26.71 23.90 -15.90
N LYS A 159 27.12 22.66 -16.18
CA LYS A 159 28.53 22.39 -16.48
C LYS A 159 28.83 22.99 -17.85
N SER A 160 29.70 24.01 -17.88
CA SER A 160 30.18 24.59 -19.14
C SER A 160 30.80 23.49 -20.01
N PRO A 161 30.63 23.54 -21.35
CA PRO A 161 31.30 22.62 -22.27
C PRO A 161 32.83 22.73 -22.20
#